data_AF-A0A5N6W1Q3-F1
#
_entry.id   AF-A0A5N6W1Q3-F1
#
_cell.length_a   1.000
_cell.length_b   1.000
_cell.length_c   1.000
_cell.angle_alpha   90.00
_cell.angle_beta   90.00
_cell.angle_gamma   90.00
#
_symmetry.space_group_name_H-M   'P 1'
#
loop_
_entity.id
_entity.type
_entity.pdbx_description
1 polymer ?
#
loop_
_entity_poly.entity_id
_entity_poly.type
_entity_poly.pdbx_seq_one_letter_code
_entity_poly.pdbx_strand_id
1 'polypeptide(L)'
;MKAFAPLLSLGLATSVAGHGYLYIPSSRTRLGNEAGVDSCPECAILEPVSSWPDLDAAPVGRSGPCGYNARDSIDYNQPTTNWGSEAVQSYSPGEEIEVQWCVDHNGDHGGMFTYRICQDQSIVDKFLDPSYLPTDDEKQAAEDCFDAGLLPCTDVSGQECGYSADCTEGEACWRNDWFTCNGFEASDRPKCQGVDNAELNSCYTSIAGGYTVTKKVKLPEYTSNHTLISFKWNSFQTGQIYLSCADIAIQ
;
A
#
# COMPACT_ATOMS: atom_id res chain seq x y z
N MET A 1 -13.61 1.06 -58.88
CA MET A 1 -12.45 1.65 -58.17
C MET A 1 -12.94 2.92 -57.48
N LYS A 2 -12.91 3.15 -56.17
CA LYS A 2 -12.34 2.47 -55.00
C LYS A 2 -13.28 2.75 -53.82
N ALA A 3 -13.54 1.76 -52.99
CA ALA A 3 -14.13 1.95 -51.68
C ALA A 3 -13.10 2.64 -50.77
N PHE A 4 -13.53 3.64 -50.00
CA PHE A 4 -12.77 4.18 -48.87
C PHE A 4 -13.56 3.87 -47.61
N ALA A 5 -13.08 2.89 -46.85
CA ALA A 5 -13.47 2.65 -45.48
C ALA A 5 -12.69 3.61 -44.57
N PRO A 6 -13.29 4.22 -43.55
CA PRO A 6 -12.52 4.88 -42.50
C PRO A 6 -11.98 3.81 -41.54
N LEU A 7 -10.66 3.83 -41.31
CA LEU A 7 -10.00 3.05 -40.27
C LEU A 7 -10.56 3.46 -38.90
N LEU A 8 -11.06 2.49 -38.12
CA LEU A 8 -11.14 2.63 -36.67
C LEU A 8 -9.70 2.59 -36.12
N SER A 9 -9.26 3.68 -35.51
CA SER A 9 -8.09 3.68 -34.63
C SER A 9 -8.48 3.00 -33.31
N LEU A 10 -8.06 1.74 -33.13
CA LEU A 10 -7.99 1.13 -31.80
C LEU A 10 -6.90 1.86 -31.02
N GLY A 11 -7.30 2.77 -30.13
CA GLY A 11 -6.43 3.22 -29.05
C GLY A 11 -6.27 2.08 -28.05
N LEU A 12 -5.17 1.32 -28.15
CA LEU A 12 -4.69 0.57 -27.00
C LEU A 12 -4.18 1.61 -26.00
N ALA A 13 -5.03 1.99 -25.05
CA ALA A 13 -4.53 2.56 -23.81
C ALA A 13 -3.67 1.46 -23.18
N THR A 14 -2.35 1.60 -23.26
CA THR A 14 -1.45 0.84 -22.40
C THR A 14 -1.74 1.32 -20.99
N SER A 15 -2.64 0.64 -20.30
CA SER A 15 -2.84 0.77 -18.88
C SER A 15 -1.55 0.29 -18.22
N VAL A 16 -0.63 1.23 -18.00
CA VAL A 16 0.50 1.00 -17.13
C VAL A 16 -0.10 0.94 -15.74
N ALA A 17 -0.51 -0.26 -15.32
CA ALA A 17 -0.90 -0.47 -13.94
C ALA A 17 0.30 -0.08 -13.06
N GLY A 18 0.02 0.54 -11.93
CA GLY A 18 1.05 0.91 -10.97
C GLY A 18 1.38 -0.34 -10.21
N HIS A 19 2.51 -0.34 -9.53
CA HIS A 19 2.97 -1.58 -8.97
C HIS A 19 3.84 -1.28 -7.76
N GLY A 20 3.37 -1.69 -6.59
CA GLY A 20 4.12 -1.56 -5.34
C GLY A 20 3.46 -2.25 -4.16
N TYR A 21 4.25 -2.53 -3.13
CA TYR A 21 3.81 -3.27 -1.94
C TYR A 21 4.72 -2.99 -0.73
N LEU A 22 4.23 -3.27 0.48
CA LEU A 22 4.98 -3.07 1.73
C LEU A 22 6.19 -4.02 1.83
N TYR A 23 7.36 -3.48 2.18
CA TYR A 23 8.63 -4.21 2.20
C TYR A 23 9.26 -4.33 3.60
N ILE A 24 9.22 -3.27 4.43
CA ILE A 24 9.67 -3.26 5.83
C ILE A 24 8.56 -2.65 6.71
N PRO A 25 8.12 -3.34 7.78
CA PRO A 25 8.41 -4.74 8.09
C PRO A 25 7.93 -5.69 6.97
N SER A 26 8.45 -6.92 6.94
CA SER A 26 8.11 -7.88 5.89
C SER A 26 6.61 -8.17 5.84
N SER A 27 5.94 -7.69 4.78
CA SER A 27 4.51 -7.88 4.59
C SER A 27 4.15 -9.31 4.19
N ARG A 28 2.87 -9.67 4.35
CA ARG A 28 2.33 -10.93 3.82
C ARG A 28 2.57 -11.08 2.31
N THR A 29 2.46 -9.98 1.56
CA THR A 29 2.78 -9.93 0.13
C THR A 29 4.25 -10.26 -0.14
N ARG A 30 5.17 -9.65 0.62
CA ARG A 30 6.60 -9.95 0.55
C ARG A 30 6.88 -11.43 0.85
N LEU A 31 6.33 -11.95 1.96
CA LEU A 31 6.49 -13.34 2.37
C LEU A 31 5.91 -14.31 1.34
N GLY A 32 4.78 -13.97 0.71
CA GLY A 32 4.18 -14.76 -0.37
C GLY A 32 5.11 -14.89 -1.58
N ASN A 33 5.78 -13.81 -1.98
CA ASN A 33 6.79 -13.85 -3.04
C ASN A 33 8.05 -14.61 -2.60
N GLU A 34 8.58 -14.36 -1.40
CA GLU A 34 9.75 -15.06 -0.87
C GLU A 34 9.51 -16.58 -0.71
N ALA A 35 8.27 -17.00 -0.45
CA ALA A 35 7.83 -18.40 -0.44
C ALA A 35 7.57 -18.98 -1.84
N GLY A 36 7.67 -18.18 -2.90
CA GLY A 36 7.47 -18.60 -4.28
C GLY A 36 6.01 -18.86 -4.67
N VAL A 37 5.04 -18.28 -3.95
CA VAL A 37 3.62 -18.42 -4.29
C VAL A 37 3.03 -17.21 -5.01
N ASP A 38 3.60 -16.02 -4.80
CA ASP A 38 3.23 -14.80 -5.53
C ASP A 38 4.29 -14.49 -6.59
N SER A 39 3.90 -14.57 -7.85
CA SER A 39 4.79 -14.32 -8.99
C SER A 39 4.99 -12.83 -9.31
N CYS A 40 4.16 -11.95 -8.75
CA CYS A 40 4.18 -10.52 -8.95
C CYS A 40 3.65 -9.81 -7.69
N PRO A 41 4.45 -9.68 -6.61
CA PRO A 41 4.00 -9.08 -5.37
C PRO A 41 3.47 -7.65 -5.54
N GLU A 42 4.03 -6.92 -6.50
CA GLU A 42 3.62 -5.56 -6.84
C GLU A 42 2.27 -5.47 -7.57
N CYS A 43 1.68 -6.60 -7.98
CA CYS A 43 0.41 -6.67 -8.73
C CYS A 43 -0.86 -6.73 -7.84
N ALA A 44 -0.74 -6.72 -6.51
CA ALA A 44 -1.89 -6.72 -5.62
C ALA A 44 -2.61 -5.35 -5.64
N ILE A 45 -3.65 -5.25 -6.47
CA ILE A 45 -4.30 -3.98 -6.83
C ILE A 45 -5.80 -3.98 -6.50
N LEU A 46 -6.28 -2.86 -5.96
CA LEU A 46 -7.70 -2.50 -5.89
C LEU A 46 -8.03 -1.54 -7.04
N GLU A 47 -8.79 -2.04 -8.02
CA GLU A 47 -9.24 -1.26 -9.18
C GLU A 47 -10.50 -1.85 -9.84
N PRO A 48 -11.29 -1.06 -10.58
CA PRO A 48 -11.22 0.41 -10.70
C PRO A 48 -11.86 1.09 -9.48
N VAL A 49 -11.19 2.13 -8.93
CA VAL A 49 -11.69 2.91 -7.79
C VAL A 49 -11.40 4.41 -7.94
N SER A 50 -12.08 5.24 -7.16
CA SER A 50 -11.74 6.65 -7.01
C SER A 50 -10.68 6.80 -5.92
N SER A 51 -9.40 6.76 -6.29
CA SER A 51 -8.27 6.89 -5.36
C SER A 51 -7.90 8.33 -4.99
N TRP A 52 -8.42 9.32 -5.72
CA TRP A 52 -8.07 10.73 -5.60
C TRP A 52 -9.27 11.63 -5.97
N PRO A 53 -9.43 12.83 -5.38
CA PRO A 53 -8.63 13.41 -4.29
C PRO A 53 -9.02 12.90 -2.89
N ASP A 54 -10.18 12.25 -2.77
CA ASP A 54 -10.64 11.68 -1.51
C ASP A 54 -9.99 10.30 -1.30
N LEU A 55 -9.10 10.20 -0.31
CA LEU A 55 -8.18 9.08 -0.14
C LEU A 55 -8.80 7.87 0.56
N ASP A 56 -9.93 8.06 1.24
CA ASP A 56 -10.62 7.04 2.04
C ASP A 56 -12.07 6.78 1.59
N ALA A 57 -12.60 7.53 0.62
CA ALA A 57 -13.95 7.29 0.08
C ALA A 57 -14.17 5.95 -0.65
N ALA A 58 -13.12 5.36 -1.24
CA ALA A 58 -13.26 4.12 -2.01
C ALA A 58 -13.38 2.89 -1.11
N PRO A 59 -14.45 2.07 -1.22
CA PRO A 59 -14.54 0.80 -0.51
C PRO A 59 -13.42 -0.15 -0.93
N VAL A 60 -12.88 -0.92 0.01
CA VAL A 60 -11.76 -1.83 -0.25
C VAL A 60 -12.17 -3.18 -0.84
N GLY A 61 -13.45 -3.54 -0.73
CA GLY A 61 -14.02 -4.77 -1.27
C GLY A 61 -13.16 -6.01 -0.94
N ARG A 62 -12.94 -6.86 -1.95
CA ARG A 62 -12.15 -8.09 -1.80
C ARG A 62 -10.70 -7.83 -1.40
N SER A 63 -10.11 -6.68 -1.77
CA SER A 63 -8.72 -6.38 -1.43
C SER A 63 -8.53 -6.32 0.07
N GLY A 64 -9.45 -5.71 0.80
CA GLY A 64 -9.33 -5.51 2.25
C GLY A 64 -8.03 -4.80 2.66
N PRO A 65 -7.73 -4.72 3.96
CA PRO A 65 -6.54 -4.02 4.46
C PRO A 65 -5.21 -4.72 4.12
N CYS A 66 -5.23 -5.99 3.71
CA CYS A 66 -4.03 -6.76 3.41
C CYS A 66 -3.74 -6.97 1.90
N GLY A 67 -4.69 -6.60 1.04
CA GLY A 67 -4.57 -6.78 -0.41
C GLY A 67 -5.05 -8.14 -0.92
N TYR A 68 -5.52 -8.14 -2.16
CA TYR A 68 -5.83 -9.34 -2.94
C TYR A 68 -5.00 -9.30 -4.23
N ASN A 69 -4.20 -10.33 -4.47
CA ASN A 69 -3.43 -10.45 -5.70
C ASN A 69 -4.15 -11.34 -6.71
N ALA A 70 -4.74 -10.70 -7.73
CA ALA A 70 -5.46 -11.39 -8.78
C ALA A 70 -4.56 -12.26 -9.68
N ARG A 71 -3.24 -11.97 -9.74
CA ARG A 71 -2.29 -12.70 -10.60
C ARG A 71 -2.29 -14.19 -10.29
N ASP A 72 -2.13 -14.51 -9.01
CA ASP A 72 -2.07 -15.89 -8.50
C ASP A 72 -3.27 -16.23 -7.59
N SER A 73 -4.30 -15.37 -7.60
CA SER A 73 -5.53 -15.51 -6.82
C SER A 73 -5.32 -15.62 -5.30
N ILE A 74 -4.40 -14.82 -4.77
CA ILE A 74 -4.00 -14.84 -3.35
C ILE A 74 -4.79 -13.79 -2.57
N ASP A 75 -5.43 -14.21 -1.49
CA ASP A 75 -6.06 -13.30 -0.52
C ASP A 75 -5.18 -13.20 0.74
N TYR A 76 -4.49 -12.07 0.90
CA TYR A 76 -3.57 -11.88 2.02
C TYR A 76 -4.28 -11.55 3.34
N ASN A 77 -5.59 -11.36 3.32
CA ASN A 77 -6.38 -11.11 4.53
C ASN A 77 -6.50 -12.36 5.41
N GLN A 78 -6.19 -13.56 4.87
CA GLN A 78 -6.18 -14.82 5.60
C GLN A 78 -4.73 -15.35 5.72
N PRO A 79 -4.31 -15.82 6.91
CA PRO A 79 -3.04 -16.52 7.08
C PRO A 79 -2.98 -17.84 6.31
N THR A 80 -1.77 -18.26 5.98
CA THR A 80 -1.48 -19.58 5.41
C THR A 80 -0.28 -20.21 6.11
N THR A 81 0.24 -21.31 5.58
CA THR A 81 1.53 -21.86 6.03
C THR A 81 2.72 -20.94 5.74
N ASN A 82 2.54 -19.92 4.88
CA ASN A 82 3.64 -19.09 4.37
C ASN A 82 3.65 -17.66 4.96
N TRP A 83 2.54 -17.19 5.55
CA TRP A 83 2.44 -15.87 6.18
C TRP A 83 1.31 -15.82 7.22
N GLY A 84 1.29 -14.77 8.04
CA GLY A 84 0.17 -14.49 8.94
C GLY A 84 0.09 -15.33 10.22
N SER A 85 0.98 -16.31 10.39
CA SER A 85 0.95 -17.21 11.56
C SER A 85 1.64 -16.63 12.78
N GLU A 86 2.64 -15.75 12.59
CA GLU A 86 3.43 -15.14 13.66
C GLU A 86 3.80 -13.70 13.27
N ALA A 87 4.09 -12.87 14.27
CA ALA A 87 4.66 -11.55 14.05
C ALA A 87 6.06 -11.67 13.43
N VAL A 88 6.33 -10.92 12.35
CA VAL A 88 7.65 -10.89 11.70
C VAL A 88 8.65 -10.04 12.47
N GLN A 89 8.16 -9.11 13.29
CA GLN A 89 8.97 -8.21 14.09
C GLN A 89 8.18 -7.77 15.34
N SER A 90 8.89 -7.53 16.44
CA SER A 90 8.34 -7.02 17.69
C SER A 90 8.95 -5.66 18.00
N TYR A 91 8.11 -4.76 18.51
CA TYR A 91 8.44 -3.36 18.81
C TYR A 91 7.94 -2.97 20.20
N SER A 92 8.39 -1.82 20.70
CA SER A 92 7.87 -1.23 21.95
C SER A 92 6.69 -0.28 21.67
N PRO A 93 5.75 -0.10 22.60
CA PRO A 93 4.76 0.98 22.54
C PRO A 93 5.43 2.34 22.35
N GLY A 94 4.90 3.16 21.44
CA GLY A 94 5.44 4.50 21.17
C GLY A 94 6.75 4.54 20.37
N GLU A 95 7.30 3.40 19.95
CA GLU A 95 8.57 3.35 19.20
C GLU A 95 8.47 4.04 17.83
N GLU A 96 9.46 4.84 17.47
CA GLU A 96 9.59 5.39 16.11
C GLU A 96 10.36 4.38 15.23
N ILE A 97 9.65 3.77 14.28
CA ILE A 97 10.19 2.68 13.45
C ILE A 97 10.40 3.12 12.01
N GLU A 98 11.33 2.45 11.31
CA GLU A 98 11.43 2.52 9.86
C GLU A 98 10.32 1.70 9.21
N VAL A 99 9.66 2.28 8.22
CA VAL A 99 8.73 1.60 7.31
C VAL A 99 9.15 1.88 5.88
N GLN A 100 9.09 0.85 5.05
CA GLN A 100 9.53 0.92 3.66
C GLN A 100 8.56 0.17 2.76
N TRP A 101 8.20 0.75 1.64
CA TRP A 101 7.51 0.04 0.56
C TRP A 101 8.37 0.03 -0.70
N CYS A 102 8.05 -0.88 -1.61
CA CYS A 102 8.78 -1.07 -2.85
C CYS A 102 7.92 -0.63 -4.03
N VAL A 103 8.43 0.26 -4.88
CA VAL A 103 7.76 0.71 -6.12
C VAL A 103 8.47 0.13 -7.33
N ASP A 104 7.73 -0.46 -8.27
CA ASP A 104 8.29 -0.96 -9.53
C ASP A 104 8.69 0.20 -10.45
N HIS A 105 9.83 0.06 -11.15
CA HIS A 105 10.30 1.06 -12.10
C HIS A 105 9.25 1.48 -13.14
N ASN A 106 8.46 0.52 -13.66
CA ASN A 106 7.43 0.81 -14.65
C ASN A 106 6.09 1.20 -14.02
N GLY A 107 5.96 1.12 -12.70
CA GLY A 107 4.70 1.31 -11.97
C GLY A 107 4.67 2.51 -11.04
N ASP A 108 5.59 3.48 -11.18
CA ASP A 108 5.63 4.67 -10.32
C ASP A 108 4.59 5.73 -10.73
N HIS A 109 3.55 5.83 -9.91
CA HIS A 109 2.35 6.65 -10.17
C HIS A 109 2.26 7.95 -9.38
N GLY A 110 3.25 8.25 -8.54
CA GLY A 110 3.14 9.37 -7.59
C GLY A 110 1.99 9.15 -6.61
N GLY A 111 1.35 10.24 -6.16
CA GLY A 111 0.25 10.19 -5.20
C GLY A 111 0.68 10.15 -3.74
N MET A 112 -0.13 9.54 -2.89
CA MET A 112 0.03 9.58 -1.43
C MET A 112 -0.14 8.20 -0.80
N PHE A 113 0.60 7.95 0.27
CA PHE A 113 0.60 6.66 0.96
C PHE A 113 0.62 6.84 2.48
N THR A 114 0.20 5.82 3.22
CA THR A 114 0.14 5.83 4.68
C THR A 114 0.29 4.43 5.27
N TYR A 115 0.43 4.40 6.59
CA TYR A 115 0.53 3.19 7.41
C TYR A 115 -0.44 3.29 8.58
N ARG A 116 -1.06 2.17 8.94
CA ARG A 116 -2.18 2.14 9.89
C ARG A 116 -2.12 0.93 10.79
N ILE A 117 -2.60 1.07 12.03
CA ILE A 117 -2.77 -0.05 12.97
C ILE A 117 -4.18 0.04 13.58
N CYS A 118 -5.02 -0.94 13.25
CA CYS A 118 -6.31 -1.11 13.93
C CYS A 118 -6.06 -1.54 15.39
N GLN A 119 -6.57 -0.76 16.34
CA GLN A 119 -6.40 -0.99 17.79
C GLN A 119 -7.58 -1.78 18.40
N ASP A 120 -8.49 -2.30 17.57
CA ASP A 120 -9.50 -3.28 17.99
C ASP A 120 -9.04 -4.69 17.63
N GLN A 121 -8.49 -5.39 18.62
CA GLN A 121 -7.96 -6.74 18.43
C GLN A 121 -9.03 -7.73 17.93
N SER A 122 -10.31 -7.56 18.31
CA SER A 122 -11.36 -8.49 17.90
C SER A 122 -11.68 -8.42 16.40
N ILE A 123 -11.47 -7.24 15.80
CA ILE A 123 -11.53 -7.04 14.36
C ILE A 123 -10.30 -7.69 13.71
N VAL A 124 -9.10 -7.41 14.25
CA VAL A 124 -7.83 -7.93 13.72
C VAL A 124 -7.76 -9.46 13.79
N ASP A 125 -8.26 -10.08 14.86
CA ASP A 125 -8.21 -11.54 15.07
C ASP A 125 -8.84 -12.34 13.92
N LYS A 126 -9.84 -11.78 13.22
CA LYS A 126 -10.45 -12.41 12.04
C LYS A 126 -9.47 -12.55 10.87
N PHE A 127 -8.43 -11.73 10.83
CA PHE A 127 -7.37 -11.72 9.83
C PHE A 127 -6.14 -12.53 10.28
N LEU A 128 -6.20 -13.13 11.48
CA LEU A 128 -5.15 -13.95 12.07
C LEU A 128 -5.54 -15.43 12.20
N ASP A 129 -6.76 -15.81 11.79
CA ASP A 129 -7.21 -17.21 11.80
C ASP A 129 -7.00 -17.87 10.42
N PRO A 130 -6.09 -18.84 10.27
CA PRO A 130 -5.91 -19.58 9.01
C PRO A 130 -7.14 -20.38 8.58
N SER A 131 -8.09 -20.64 9.48
CA SER A 131 -9.33 -21.37 9.20
C SER A 131 -10.49 -20.46 8.78
N TYR A 132 -10.28 -19.14 8.76
CA TYR A 132 -11.33 -18.16 8.49
C TYR A 132 -10.88 -17.15 7.43
N LEU A 133 -11.72 -16.96 6.41
CA LEU A 133 -11.53 -15.91 5.41
C LEU A 133 -12.51 -14.76 5.72
N PRO A 134 -12.02 -13.56 6.08
CA PRO A 134 -12.88 -12.40 6.30
C PRO A 134 -13.78 -12.10 5.09
N THR A 135 -15.04 -11.81 5.37
CA THR A 135 -16.00 -11.31 4.37
C THR A 135 -15.65 -9.90 3.91
N ASP A 136 -16.21 -9.45 2.79
CA ASP A 136 -16.01 -8.08 2.31
C ASP A 136 -16.50 -7.01 3.31
N ASP A 137 -17.59 -7.28 4.04
CA ASP A 137 -18.09 -6.39 5.09
C ASP A 137 -17.11 -6.31 6.28
N GLU A 138 -16.48 -7.43 6.66
CA GLU A 138 -15.46 -7.45 7.71
C GLU A 138 -14.15 -6.81 7.27
N LYS A 139 -13.81 -6.93 5.98
CA LYS A 139 -12.70 -6.21 5.36
C LYS A 139 -12.93 -4.70 5.38
N GLN A 140 -14.14 -4.24 5.07
CA GLN A 140 -14.47 -2.82 5.16
C GLN A 140 -14.49 -2.33 6.62
N ALA A 141 -15.10 -3.09 7.54
CA ALA A 141 -15.09 -2.72 8.96
C ALA A 141 -13.66 -2.68 9.53
N ALA A 142 -12.77 -3.56 9.08
CA ALA A 142 -11.35 -3.51 9.42
C ALA A 142 -10.67 -2.30 8.81
N GLU A 143 -10.91 -2.00 7.53
CA GLU A 143 -10.39 -0.80 6.88
C GLU A 143 -10.80 0.47 7.64
N ASP A 144 -12.06 0.61 8.04
CA ASP A 144 -12.52 1.75 8.84
C ASP A 144 -11.77 1.85 10.19
N CYS A 145 -11.47 0.71 10.82
CA CYS A 145 -10.65 0.66 12.04
C CYS A 145 -9.19 1.07 11.76
N PHE A 146 -8.63 0.66 10.63
CA PHE A 146 -7.30 1.10 10.21
C PHE A 146 -7.30 2.60 9.84
N ASP A 147 -8.36 3.16 9.25
CA ASP A 147 -8.47 4.60 8.98
C ASP A 147 -8.40 5.40 10.29
N ALA A 148 -9.11 4.94 11.33
CA ALA A 148 -9.05 5.52 12.66
C ALA A 148 -7.67 5.33 13.33
N GLY A 149 -6.94 4.29 12.94
CA GLY A 149 -5.62 3.91 13.43
C GLY A 149 -4.46 4.37 12.55
N LEU A 150 -4.66 5.38 11.71
CA LEU A 150 -3.60 5.96 10.88
C LEU A 150 -2.42 6.43 11.73
N LEU A 151 -1.20 6.17 11.27
CA LEU A 151 0.05 6.62 11.91
C LEU A 151 0.55 7.89 11.19
N PRO A 152 0.33 9.09 11.75
CA PRO A 152 0.60 10.33 11.04
C PRO A 152 2.10 10.51 10.78
N CYS A 153 2.47 11.01 9.60
CA CYS A 153 3.84 11.43 9.30
C CYS A 153 4.37 12.40 10.38
N THR A 154 3.50 13.31 10.85
CA THR A 154 3.80 14.39 11.77
C THR A 154 4.09 13.95 13.21
N ASP A 155 3.82 12.69 13.56
CA ASP A 155 4.06 12.18 14.91
C ASP A 155 5.54 11.85 15.17
N VAL A 156 6.36 11.80 14.11
CA VAL A 156 7.81 11.59 14.20
C VAL A 156 8.53 12.94 14.25
N SER A 157 9.17 13.24 15.38
CA SER A 157 9.83 14.53 15.60
C SER A 157 10.99 14.74 14.61
N GLY A 158 10.93 15.83 13.84
CA GLY A 158 11.97 16.20 12.87
C GLY A 158 11.82 15.52 11.49
N GLN A 159 10.76 14.75 11.27
CA GLN A 159 10.39 14.29 9.93
C GLN A 159 9.64 15.41 9.19
N GLU A 160 10.06 15.73 7.97
CA GLU A 160 9.38 16.70 7.12
C GLU A 160 8.16 16.06 6.44
N CYS A 161 6.99 16.64 6.68
CA CYS A 161 5.69 16.14 6.21
C CYS A 161 5.01 17.21 5.33
N GLY A 162 5.34 17.17 4.04
CA GLY A 162 4.80 18.09 3.04
C GLY A 162 3.42 17.70 2.52
N TYR A 163 2.80 18.61 1.78
CA TYR A 163 1.58 18.35 1.02
C TYR A 163 1.93 17.89 -0.40
N SER A 164 1.04 17.12 -1.03
CA SER A 164 1.23 16.68 -2.41
C SER A 164 1.23 17.87 -3.38
N ALA A 165 2.16 17.86 -4.33
CA ALA A 165 2.17 18.82 -5.45
C ALA A 165 1.01 18.57 -6.43
N ASP A 166 0.36 17.41 -6.35
CA ASP A 166 -0.76 17.00 -7.16
C ASP A 166 -2.12 17.28 -6.48
N CYS A 167 -2.10 18.05 -5.38
CA CYS A 167 -3.26 18.49 -4.62
C CYS A 167 -3.23 20.01 -4.40
N THR A 168 -4.39 20.62 -4.18
CA THR A 168 -4.53 22.05 -3.83
C THR A 168 -5.27 22.25 -2.51
N GLU A 169 -5.00 23.37 -1.84
CA GLU A 169 -5.60 23.71 -0.55
C GLU A 169 -7.15 23.71 -0.64
N GLY A 170 -7.77 22.96 0.27
CA GLY A 170 -9.23 22.79 0.33
C GLY A 170 -9.75 21.50 -0.30
N GLU A 171 -8.91 20.75 -1.04
CA GLU A 171 -9.25 19.40 -1.50
C GLU A 171 -9.03 18.35 -0.41
N ALA A 172 -9.69 17.19 -0.53
CA ALA A 172 -9.61 16.12 0.47
C ALA A 172 -8.19 15.51 0.61
N CYS A 173 -7.38 15.57 -0.45
CA CYS A 173 -5.98 15.16 -0.45
C CYS A 173 -5.04 16.15 0.26
N TRP A 174 -5.53 17.35 0.64
CA TRP A 174 -4.69 18.41 1.23
C TRP A 174 -4.46 18.16 2.73
N ARG A 175 -3.70 17.11 3.00
CA ARG A 175 -3.37 16.60 4.33
C ARG A 175 -1.93 16.08 4.34
N ASN A 176 -1.28 16.12 5.50
CA ASN A 176 0.11 15.71 5.68
C ASN A 176 0.31 14.74 6.85
N ASP A 177 -0.78 14.21 7.39
CA ASP A 177 -0.78 12.99 8.19
C ASP A 177 -0.44 11.78 7.30
N TRP A 178 -0.94 11.74 6.07
CA TRP A 178 -0.44 10.88 5.00
C TRP A 178 0.93 11.37 4.49
N PHE A 179 1.72 10.44 3.98
CA PHE A 179 2.92 10.76 3.22
C PHE A 179 2.57 11.08 1.77
N THR A 180 3.32 11.97 1.15
CA THR A 180 3.25 12.22 -0.28
C THR A 180 4.52 11.71 -0.97
N CYS A 181 4.34 11.16 -2.17
CA CYS A 181 5.42 11.08 -3.14
C CYS A 181 5.81 12.50 -3.62
N ASN A 182 6.94 12.63 -4.31
CA ASN A 182 7.26 13.89 -4.98
C ASN A 182 6.31 14.13 -6.17
N GLY A 183 6.22 15.37 -6.63
CA GLY A 183 5.33 15.74 -7.74
C GLY A 183 5.58 14.91 -9.01
N PHE A 184 4.50 14.55 -9.69
CA PHE A 184 4.57 13.67 -10.85
C PHE A 184 5.40 14.26 -12.01
N GLU A 185 5.27 15.56 -12.27
CA GLU A 185 5.97 16.30 -13.32
C GLU A 185 7.28 16.98 -12.84
N ALA A 186 7.77 16.68 -11.63
CA ALA A 186 8.96 17.33 -11.10
C ALA A 186 10.21 17.04 -11.97
N SER A 187 11.04 18.06 -12.18
CA SER A 187 12.24 17.93 -13.03
C SER A 187 13.41 17.22 -12.35
N ASP A 188 13.45 17.23 -11.01
CA ASP A 188 14.45 16.55 -10.19
C ASP A 188 13.72 15.64 -9.20
N ARG A 189 14.14 14.38 -9.12
CA ARG A 189 13.58 13.34 -8.24
C ARG A 189 12.04 13.24 -8.30
N PRO A 190 11.44 12.95 -9.47
CA PRO A 190 9.99 12.88 -9.60
C PRO A 190 9.37 11.69 -8.86
N LYS A 191 8.07 11.80 -8.59
CA LYS A 191 7.19 10.71 -8.13
C LYS A 191 7.68 9.99 -6.85
N CYS A 192 7.36 8.70 -6.68
CA CYS A 192 7.62 7.97 -5.46
C CYS A 192 9.09 7.53 -5.35
N GLN A 193 9.71 7.07 -6.44
CA GLN A 193 11.14 6.72 -6.45
C GLN A 193 12.03 7.89 -6.00
N GLY A 194 11.65 9.12 -6.36
CA GLY A 194 12.37 10.33 -6.00
C GLY A 194 12.43 10.62 -4.48
N VAL A 195 11.56 10.01 -3.67
CA VAL A 195 11.57 10.16 -2.21
C VAL A 195 12.90 9.69 -1.63
N ASP A 196 13.33 8.48 -1.96
CA ASP A 196 14.64 7.95 -1.52
C ASP A 196 15.74 8.29 -2.54
N ASN A 197 15.38 8.42 -3.82
CA ASN A 197 16.31 8.43 -4.94
C ASN A 197 17.27 7.22 -4.92
N ALA A 198 16.72 6.06 -4.53
CA ALA A 198 17.45 4.81 -4.39
C ALA A 198 17.88 4.23 -5.76
N GLU A 199 18.86 3.34 -5.74
CA GLU A 199 19.26 2.57 -6.93
C GLU A 199 18.18 1.55 -7.33
N LEU A 200 18.14 1.21 -8.62
CA LEU A 200 17.22 0.18 -9.15
C LEU A 200 17.57 -1.19 -8.56
N ASN A 201 16.55 -1.97 -8.22
CA ASN A 201 16.64 -3.25 -7.49
C ASN A 201 17.09 -3.10 -6.03
N SER A 202 16.92 -1.92 -5.43
CA SER A 202 17.09 -1.74 -3.97
C SER A 202 16.06 -2.53 -3.16
N CYS A 203 14.93 -2.87 -3.78
CA CYS A 203 13.97 -3.86 -3.33
C CYS A 203 13.41 -4.63 -4.54
N TYR A 204 12.75 -5.77 -4.28
CA TYR A 204 12.29 -6.66 -5.35
C TYR A 204 10.95 -6.21 -5.94
N THR A 205 10.85 -6.19 -7.27
CA THR A 205 9.59 -6.28 -8.01
C THR A 205 9.83 -7.19 -9.22
N SER A 206 8.80 -7.90 -9.68
CA SER A 206 8.94 -8.90 -10.74
C SER A 206 9.04 -8.27 -12.15
N ILE A 207 8.39 -7.12 -12.37
CA ILE A 207 8.19 -6.53 -13.70
C ILE A 207 9.46 -5.84 -14.23
N ALA A 208 10.03 -4.89 -13.47
CA ALA A 208 11.13 -4.05 -13.96
C ALA A 208 12.21 -3.71 -12.92
N GLY A 209 12.17 -4.35 -11.75
CA GLY A 209 13.05 -4.02 -10.63
C GLY A 209 12.50 -2.85 -9.81
N GLY A 210 12.72 -2.92 -8.50
CA GLY A 210 12.07 -2.03 -7.55
C GLY A 210 12.98 -0.95 -6.98
N TYR A 211 12.35 0.11 -6.48
CA TYR A 211 12.97 1.17 -5.70
C TYR A 211 12.36 1.25 -4.31
N THR A 212 13.19 1.44 -3.29
CA THR A 212 12.70 1.70 -1.95
C THR A 212 12.04 3.07 -1.85
N VAL A 213 11.00 3.13 -1.03
CA VAL A 213 10.41 4.38 -0.55
C VAL A 213 10.29 4.28 0.97
N THR A 214 11.10 5.06 1.68
CA THR A 214 11.36 4.87 3.11
C THR A 214 10.89 6.05 3.93
N LYS A 215 10.22 5.77 5.05
CA LYS A 215 9.74 6.75 6.03
C LYS A 215 9.88 6.23 7.44
N LYS A 216 9.58 7.09 8.42
CA LYS A 216 9.37 6.68 9.80
C LYS A 216 7.92 6.90 10.21
N VAL A 217 7.44 6.05 11.11
CA VAL A 217 6.17 6.21 11.81
C VAL A 217 6.38 6.00 13.30
N LYS A 218 5.59 6.68 14.13
CA LYS A 218 5.52 6.42 15.56
C LYS A 218 4.43 5.39 15.82
N LEU A 219 4.77 4.27 16.42
CA LEU A 219 3.81 3.25 16.82
C LEU A 219 2.90 3.76 17.95
N PRO A 220 1.65 3.27 18.05
CA PRO A 220 0.73 3.66 19.11
C PRO A 220 1.21 3.20 20.48
N GLU A 221 0.71 3.86 21.53
CA GLU A 221 0.80 3.38 22.93
C GLU A 221 -0.23 2.26 23.15
N TYR A 222 -0.10 1.18 22.36
CA TYR A 222 -0.97 0.02 22.31
C TYR A 222 -0.11 -1.24 22.33
N THR A 223 -0.59 -2.30 22.98
CA THR A 223 0.13 -3.58 23.06
C THR A 223 -0.68 -4.70 22.44
N SER A 224 -0.01 -5.53 21.64
CA SER A 224 -0.56 -6.80 21.17
C SER A 224 0.58 -7.77 20.86
N ASN A 225 0.38 -9.04 21.22
CA ASN A 225 1.33 -10.09 20.86
C ASN A 225 1.35 -10.38 19.35
N HIS A 226 0.24 -10.09 18.67
CA HIS A 226 0.10 -10.27 17.23
C HIS A 226 -1.02 -9.34 16.73
N THR A 227 -0.63 -8.29 16.03
CA THR A 227 -1.53 -7.37 15.34
C THR A 227 -1.00 -7.10 13.93
N LEU A 228 -1.66 -6.20 13.19
CA LEU A 228 -1.33 -5.86 11.82
C LEU A 228 -0.98 -4.38 11.68
N ILE A 229 0.04 -4.10 10.88
CA ILE A 229 0.26 -2.78 10.27
C ILE A 229 -0.13 -2.88 8.78
N SER A 230 -1.09 -2.06 8.36
CA SER A 230 -1.57 -1.99 6.97
C SER A 230 -0.95 -0.79 6.26
N PHE A 231 -0.36 -1.04 5.10
CA PHE A 231 0.10 -0.05 4.14
C PHE A 231 -1.00 0.19 3.10
N LYS A 232 -1.23 1.47 2.77
CA LYS A 232 -2.17 1.90 1.73
C LYS A 232 -1.51 2.97 0.88
N TRP A 233 -1.48 2.78 -0.43
CA TRP A 233 -1.00 3.77 -1.40
C TRP A 233 -2.07 4.07 -2.44
N ASN A 234 -2.45 5.35 -2.52
CA ASN A 234 -3.40 5.87 -3.48
C ASN A 234 -2.65 6.52 -4.65
N SER A 235 -2.89 5.99 -5.85
CA SER A 235 -2.35 6.55 -7.08
C SER A 235 -3.02 7.89 -7.40
N PHE A 236 -2.22 8.88 -7.77
CA PHE A 236 -2.70 10.13 -8.37
C PHE A 236 -2.99 9.95 -9.87
N GLN A 237 -2.06 9.31 -10.59
CA GLN A 237 -2.13 9.18 -12.05
C GLN A 237 -3.32 8.30 -12.52
N THR A 238 -3.73 7.33 -11.71
CA THR A 238 -4.72 6.30 -12.06
C THR A 238 -5.70 6.04 -10.92
N GLY A 239 -6.89 5.51 -11.23
CA GLY A 239 -7.92 5.14 -10.24
C GLY A 239 -7.64 3.81 -9.53
N GLN A 240 -6.55 3.76 -8.77
CA GLN A 240 -5.91 2.53 -8.27
C GLN A 240 -5.38 2.72 -6.84
N ILE A 241 -5.55 1.70 -6.01
CA ILE A 241 -5.03 1.64 -4.63
C ILE A 241 -4.26 0.33 -4.41
N TYR A 242 -3.12 0.42 -3.73
CA TYR A 242 -2.27 -0.73 -3.35
C TYR A 242 -2.33 -0.92 -1.86
N LEU A 243 -2.63 -2.16 -1.45
CA LEU A 243 -2.81 -2.54 -0.05
C LEU A 243 -1.92 -3.72 0.27
N SER A 244 -1.26 -3.65 1.42
CA SER A 244 -0.45 -4.74 1.97
C SER A 244 -0.51 -4.66 3.49
N CYS A 245 -0.37 -5.79 4.18
CA CYS A 245 -0.25 -5.76 5.64
C CYS A 245 0.92 -6.62 6.13
N ALA A 246 1.49 -6.26 7.27
CA ALA A 246 2.53 -7.03 7.95
C ALA A 246 2.09 -7.39 9.37
N ASP A 247 2.41 -8.61 9.78
CA ASP A 247 2.15 -9.14 11.11
C ASP A 247 3.21 -8.66 12.09
N ILE A 248 2.83 -7.91 13.11
CA ILE A 248 3.77 -7.32 14.08
C ILE A 248 3.33 -7.57 15.51
N ALA A 249 4.26 -7.40 16.45
CA ALA A 249 3.97 -7.35 17.88
C ALA A 249 4.37 -5.98 18.45
N ILE A 250 3.63 -5.50 19.44
CA ILE A 250 3.94 -4.30 20.21
C ILE A 250 3.87 -4.69 21.69
N GLN A 251 5.00 -4.68 22.40
CA GLN A 251 5.17 -5.33 23.71
C GLN A 251 6.00 -4.50 24.70
#